data_AF-A0A060YJ26-F1
#
_entry.id   AF-A0A060YJ26-F1
#
_cell.length_a   1.000
_cell.length_b   1.000
_cell.length_c   1.000
_cell.angle_alpha   90.00
_cell.angle_beta   90.00
_cell.angle_gamma   90.00
#
_symmetry.space_group_name_H-M   'P 1'
#
loop_
_entity.id
_entity.type
_entity.pdbx_description
1 polymer ?
#
loop_
_entity_poly.entity_id
_entity_poly.type
_entity_poly.pdbx_seq_one_letter_code
_entity_poly.pdbx_strand_id
1 'polypeptide(L)' 'MANSGFQLLGYFLALGGWIGIISTTALPQWKQSSYAGDAIITAVGLYEGLWMSCASQSTGQVQCKVFDSMLSLDGE' A
#
# COMPACT_ATOMS: atom_id res chain seq x y z
N MET A 1 -15.79 39.40 -4.00
CA MET A 1 -15.03 39.20 -2.75
C MET A 1 -14.91 37.70 -2.52
N ALA A 2 -13.71 37.18 -2.22
CA ALA A 2 -13.53 35.76 -1.93
C ALA A 2 -14.36 35.40 -0.68
N ASN A 3 -15.25 34.42 -0.80
CA ASN A 3 -16.09 34.00 0.31
C ASN A 3 -15.22 33.21 1.31
N SER A 4 -14.93 33.80 2.47
CA SER A 4 -14.04 33.20 3.49
C SER A 4 -14.48 31.79 3.93
N GLY A 5 -15.79 31.50 3.91
CA GLY A 5 -16.31 30.17 4.22
C GLY A 5 -15.87 29.09 3.23
N PHE A 6 -15.77 29.42 1.93
CA PHE A 6 -15.34 28.48 0.89
C PHE A 6 -13.83 28.20 0.97
N GLN A 7 -13.06 29.21 1.38
CA GLN A 7 -11.61 29.09 1.58
C GLN A 7 -11.28 28.19 2.77
N LEU A 8 -12.00 28.35 3.89
CA LEU A 8 -11.85 27.51 5.07
C LEU A 8 -12.24 26.05 4.79
N LEU A 9 -13.36 25.85 4.07
CA LEU A 9 -13.79 24.52 3.60
C LEU A 9 -12.68 23.87 2.77
N GLY A 10 -12.13 24.59 1.78
CA GLY A 10 -11.04 24.10 0.94
C GLY A 10 -9.79 23.69 1.74
N TYR A 11 -9.42 24.47 2.76
CA TYR A 11 -8.30 24.12 3.65
C TYR A 11 -8.54 22.81 4.41
N PHE A 12 -9.74 22.60 4.96
CA PHE A 12 -10.03 21.36 5.68
C PHE A 12 -10.04 20.14 4.75
N LEU A 13 -10.59 20.26 3.54
CA LEU A 13 -10.54 19.18 2.55
C LEU A 13 -9.10 18.88 2.11
N ALA A 14 -8.27 19.91 1.92
CA ALA A 14 -6.87 19.73 1.56
C ALA A 14 -6.08 19.02 2.67
N LEU A 15 -6.29 19.41 3.93
CA LEU A 15 -5.67 18.74 5.08
C LEU A 15 -6.13 17.28 5.22
N GLY A 16 -7.42 17.01 5.03
CA GLY A 16 -7.95 15.65 5.03
C GLY A 16 -7.35 14.79 3.91
N GLY A 17 -7.27 15.32 2.69
CA GLY A 17 -6.61 14.66 1.56
C GLY A 17 -5.13 14.38 1.82
N TRP A 18 -4.42 15.33 2.44
CA TRP A 18 -3.01 15.17 2.80
C TRP A 18 -2.79 14.01 3.77
N ILE A 19 -3.61 13.91 4.83
CA ILE A 19 -3.57 12.79 5.79
C ILE A 19 -3.91 11.45 5.09
N GLY A 20 -4.89 11.47 4.19
CA GLY A 20 -5.28 10.29 3.41
C GLY A 20 -4.16 9.76 2.51
N ILE A 21 -3.40 10.65 1.86
CA ILE A 21 -2.25 10.29 1.04
C ILE A 21 -1.17 9.63 1.90
N ILE A 22 -0.80 10.25 3.03
CA ILE A 22 0.20 9.69 3.96
C ILE A 22 -0.22 8.29 4.43
N SER A 23 -1.49 8.13 4.78
CA SER A 23 -2.03 6.84 5.25
C SER A 23 -1.98 5.78 4.14
N THR A 24 -2.38 6.13 2.91
CA THR A 24 -2.31 5.23 1.75
C THR A 24 -0.87 4.82 1.45
N THR A 25 0.09 5.74 1.53
CA THR A 25 1.52 5.48 1.33
C THR A 25 2.11 4.52 2.35
N ALA A 26 1.65 4.54 3.61
CA ALA A 26 2.13 3.62 4.64
C ALA A 26 1.53 2.20 4.52
N LEU A 27 0.34 2.07 3.93
CA LEU A 27 -0.35 0.79 3.80
C LEU A 27 0.34 -0.11 2.76
N PRO A 28 0.50 -1.42 3.02
CA PRO A 28 1.11 -2.35 2.07
C PRO A 28 0.14 -2.87 1.00
N GLN A 29 -1.04 -2.25 0.88
CA GLN A 29 -2.20 -2.77 0.14
C GLN A 29 -2.26 -2.20 -1.30
N TRP A 30 -1.12 -1.93 -1.93
CA TRP A 30 -1.09 -1.22 -3.22
C TRP A 30 -1.37 -2.16 -4.39
N LYS A 31 -0.75 -3.34 -4.37
CA LYS A 31 -0.92 -4.38 -5.38
C LYS A 31 -1.09 -5.71 -4.66
N GLN A 32 -2.24 -6.36 -4.90
CA GLN A 32 -2.52 -7.69 -4.37
C GLN A 32 -2.36 -8.71 -5.50
N SER A 33 -1.36 -9.57 -5.39
CA SER A 33 -1.12 -10.68 -6.31
C SER A 33 -1.34 -11.99 -5.58
N SER A 34 -2.29 -12.79 -6.04
CA SER A 34 -2.50 -14.15 -5.52
C SER A 34 -1.80 -15.12 -6.45
N TYR A 35 -0.64 -15.63 -6.04
CA TYR A 35 0.04 -16.67 -6.80
C TYR A 35 -0.58 -18.03 -6.44
N ALA A 36 -1.33 -18.59 -7.38
CA ALA A 36 -1.79 -19.98 -7.37
C ALA A 36 -1.14 -20.70 -8.57
N GLY A 37 0.20 -20.83 -8.52
CA GLY A 37 0.91 -21.67 -9.47
C GLY A 37 0.59 -23.14 -9.24
N ASP A 38 0.73 -23.97 -10.27
CA ASP A 38 0.49 -25.43 -10.34
C ASP A 38 1.25 -26.28 -9.29
N ALA A 39 1.98 -25.63 -8.37
CA ALA A 39 2.56 -26.22 -7.17
C ALA A 39 1.77 -25.78 -5.93
N ILE A 40 0.82 -26.62 -5.51
CA ILE A 40 -0.04 -26.54 -4.32
C ILE A 40 0.71 -26.29 -2.98
N ILE A 41 2.04 -26.33 -2.95
CA ILE A 41 2.84 -26.22 -1.72
C ILE A 41 2.97 -24.78 -1.20
N THR A 42 2.75 -23.75 -2.02
CA THR A 42 2.79 -22.34 -1.56
C THR A 42 1.71 -21.50 -2.24
N ALA A 43 0.44 -21.67 -1.85
CA ALA A 43 -0.56 -20.64 -2.09
C ALA A 43 -0.18 -19.41 -1.24
N VAL A 44 0.39 -18.38 -1.87
CA VAL A 44 0.83 -17.17 -1.19
C VAL A 44 0.01 -15.99 -1.69
N GLY A 45 -0.71 -15.35 -0.77
CA GLY A 45 -1.26 -14.02 -0.99
C GLY A 45 -0.13 -13.01 -0.82
N LEU A 46 0.34 -12.44 -1.93
CA LEU A 46 1.36 -11.40 -1.94
C LEU A 46 0.66 -10.04 -1.90
N TYR A 47 0.99 -9.26 -0.88
CA TYR A 47 0.59 -7.88 -0.69
C TYR A 47 1.82 -7.02 -0.90
N GLU A 48 1.92 -6.39 -2.06
CA GLU A 48 3.00 -5.47 -2.38
C GLU A 48 2.55 -4.05 -2.05
N GLY A 49 3.23 -3.45 -1.07
CA GLY A 49 3.16 -2.04 -0.75
C GLY A 49 4.24 -1.23 -1.46
N LEU A 50 4.23 0.08 -1.22
CA LEU A 50 5.28 0.95 -1.75
C LEU A 50 6.65 0.78 -1.02
N TRP A 51 6.64 0.33 0.24
CA TRP A 51 7.86 0.23 1.07
C TRP A 51 8.13 -1.18 1.59
N MET A 52 7.13 -2.05 1.58
CA MET A 52 7.22 -3.40 2.11
C MET A 52 6.38 -4.35 1.26
N SER A 53 6.83 -5.60 1.16
CA SER A 53 6.09 -6.72 0.59
C SER A 53 5.76 -7.70 1.69
N CYS A 54 4.49 -8.07 1.81
CA CYS A 54 4.02 -9.06 2.77
C CYS A 54 3.50 -10.29 2.03
N ALA A 55 4.05 -11.45 2.36
CA ALA A 55 3.63 -12.74 1.86
C ALA A 55 2.82 -13.47 2.94
N SER A 56 1.53 -13.74 2.67
CA SER A 56 0.68 -14.56 3.53
C SER A 56 0.63 -15.99 2.99
N GLN A 57 1.29 -16.92 3.67
CA GLN A 57 1.37 -18.33 3.26
C GLN A 57 0.26 -19.17 3.93
N SER A 58 -0.21 -20.24 3.26
CA SER A 58 -1.23 -21.17 3.78
C SER A 58 -0.87 -21.87 5.09
N THR A 59 0.41 -21.87 5.46
CA THR A 59 0.93 -22.33 6.77
C THR A 59 0.62 -21.38 7.93
N GLY A 60 -0.09 -20.27 7.68
CA GLY A 60 -0.48 -19.28 8.69
C GLY A 60 0.63 -18.30 9.06
N GLN A 61 1.79 -18.36 8.40
CA GLN A 61 2.88 -17.41 8.60
C GLN A 61 2.76 -16.24 7.62
N VAL A 62 2.67 -15.03 8.18
CA VAL A 62 2.80 -13.77 7.43
C VAL A 62 4.25 -13.31 7.54
N GLN A 63 4.93 -13.20 6.40
CA GLN A 63 6.31 -12.73 6.32
C GLN A 63 6.29 -11.38 5.60
N CYS A 64 6.53 -10.31 6.35
CA CYS A 64 6.67 -8.97 5.79
C CYS A 64 8.15 -8.60 5.71
N LYS A 65 8.58 -8.16 4.53
CA LYS A 65 9.96 -7.73 4.25
C LYS A 65 9.92 -6.32 3.67
N VAL A 66 10.70 -5.43 4.28
CA VAL A 66 10.92 -4.06 3.77
C VAL A 66 11.86 -4.15 2.58
N PHE A 67 11.63 -3.36 1.53
CA PHE A 67 12.54 -3.33 0.39
C PHE A 67 13.87 -2.68 0.80
N ASP A 68 14.98 -3.39 0.65
CA ASP A 68 16.34 -2.89 0.94
C ASP A 68 16.80 -1.78 -0.02
N SER A 69 16.18 -1.68 -1.21
CA SER A 69 16.50 -0.66 -2.20
C SER A 69 15.31 -0.37 -3.13
N MET A 70 15.24 0.86 -3.67
CA MET A 70 14.22 1.22 -4.68
C MET A 70 14.30 0.36 -5.95
N LEU A 71 15.46 -0.26 -6.24
CA LEU A 71 15.65 -1.21 -7.33
C LEU A 71 14.96 -2.57 -7.07
N SER A 72 14.48 -2.81 -5.85
CA SER A 72 13.73 -4.01 -5.48
C SER A 72 12.22 -3.82 -5.59
N LEU A 73 11.73 -2.60 -5.83
CA LEU A 73 10.40 -2.43 -6.40
C LEU A 73 10.51 -2.85 -7.86
N ASP A 74 9.65 -3.79 -8.26
CA ASP A 74 9.44 -4.28 -9.62
C ASP A 74 9.51 -3.12 -10.62
N GLY A 75 10.71 -2.93 -11.18
CA GLY A 75 11.06 -1.84 -12.09
C GLY A 75 10.80 -2.31 -13.50
N GLU A 76 9.54 -2.24 -13.90
CA GLU A 76 9.11 -2.24 -15.31
C GLU A 76 8.75 -0.82 -15.75
#